data_AF-A0A969N785-F1
#
_entry.id   AF-A0A969N785-F1
#
_cell.length_a   1.000
_cell.length_b   1.000
_cell.length_c   1.000
_cell.angle_alpha   90.00
_cell.angle_beta   90.00
_cell.angle_gamma   90.00
#
_symmetry.space_group_name_H-M   'P 1'
#
loop_
_entity.id
_entity.type
_entity.pdbx_description
1 polymer ?
#
loop_
_entity_poly.entity_id
_entity_poly.type
_entity_poly.pdbx_seq_one_letter_code
_entity_poly.pdbx_strand_id
1 'polypeptide(L)' 'MTIQATNGDDTVQITGTSVEEIKFLGGNDTVFGGRGADRLSGNDGNDTMIG' A
#
# COMPACT_ATOMS: atom_id res chain seq x y z
N MET A 1 -0.74 -3.73 -11.51
CA MET A 1 -1.50 -2.45 -11.65
C MET A 1 -0.87 -1.42 -10.73
N THR A 2 -0.93 -0.11 -11.02
CA THR A 2 -0.47 0.93 -10.09
C THR A 2 -1.66 1.53 -9.36
N ILE A 3 -1.57 1.61 -8.04
CA ILE A 3 -2.52 2.31 -7.16
C ILE A 3 -1.74 3.41 -6.44
N GLN A 4 -2.28 4.63 -6.44
CA GLN A 4 -1.70 5.76 -5.74
C GLN A 4 -2.67 6.23 -4.66
N ALA A 5 -2.19 6.27 -3.41
CA ALA A 5 -2.95 6.80 -2.29
C ALA A 5 -2.81 8.32 -2.21
N THR A 6 -3.45 8.92 -1.21
CA THR A 6 -3.51 10.38 -1.04
C THR A 6 -2.54 10.85 0.05
N ASN A 7 -2.58 12.15 0.39
CA ASN A 7 -1.94 12.63 1.62
C ASN A 7 -2.92 12.44 2.78
N GLY A 8 -2.43 11.94 3.91
CA GLY A 8 -3.20 11.56 5.08
C GLY A 8 -3.12 10.05 5.33
N ASP A 9 -3.67 9.62 6.46
CA ASP A 9 -3.65 8.20 6.83
C ASP A 9 -4.63 7.40 5.93
N ASP A 10 -4.09 6.55 5.07
CA ASP A 10 -4.83 5.72 4.13
C ASP A 10 -4.88 4.25 4.57
N THR A 11 -5.93 3.53 4.14
CA THR A 11 -6.03 2.08 4.32
C THR A 11 -6.34 1.39 2.99
N VAL A 12 -5.49 0.43 2.60
CA VAL A 12 -5.62 -0.31 1.34
C VAL A 12 -5.63 -1.82 1.59
N GLN A 13 -6.51 -2.53 0.90
CA GLN A 13 -6.57 -3.99 0.92
C GLN A 13 -6.48 -4.53 -0.51
N ILE A 14 -5.47 -5.35 -0.77
CA ILE A 14 -5.31 -6.11 -2.00
C ILE A 14 -5.83 -7.53 -1.74
N THR A 15 -6.74 -8.02 -2.59
CA THR A 15 -7.32 -9.37 -2.47
C THR A 15 -6.86 -10.32 -3.59
N GLY A 16 -6.05 -9.83 -4.53
CA GLY A 16 -5.64 -10.55 -5.73
C GLY A 16 -4.39 -11.41 -5.57
N THR A 17 -4.06 -12.12 -6.65
CA THR A 17 -2.76 -12.80 -6.85
C THR A 17 -1.88 -12.07 -7.86
N SER A 18 -2.41 -10.99 -8.46
CA SER A 18 -1.66 -10.17 -9.41
C SER A 18 -0.58 -9.38 -8.69
N VAL A 19 0.39 -8.89 -9.45
CA VAL A 19 1.42 -8.00 -8.90
C VAL A 19 0.91 -6.57 -8.98
N GLU A 20 0.77 -5.96 -7.81
CA GLU A 20 0.40 -4.56 -7.64
C GLU A 20 1.60 -3.69 -7.26
N GLU A 21 1.60 -2.44 -7.69
CA GLU A 21 2.47 -1.40 -7.16
C GLU A 21 1.58 -0.37 -6.44
N ILE A 22 1.80 -0.19 -5.13
CA ILE A 22 1.11 0.83 -4.33
C ILE A 22 2.11 1.88 -3.89
N LYS A 23 1.75 3.15 -4.14
CA LYS A 23 2.49 4.30 -3.63
C LYS A 23 1.60 5.14 -2.74
N PHE A 24 1.94 5.19 -1.46
CA PHE A 24 1.38 6.12 -0.48
C PHE A 24 2.06 7.49 -0.58
N LEU A 25 1.53 8.53 0.04
CA LEU A 25 2.18 9.86 0.08
C LEU A 25 2.69 10.15 1.50
N GLY A 26 2.17 11.15 2.21
CA GLY A 26 2.49 11.32 3.63
C GLY A 26 1.32 10.85 4.48
N GLY A 27 1.57 10.30 5.67
CA GLY A 27 0.52 9.74 6.54
C GLY A 27 1.01 8.50 7.28
N ASN A 28 0.22 7.99 8.22
CA ASN A 28 0.46 6.68 8.81
C ASN A 28 -0.45 5.65 8.13
N ASP A 29 0.07 5.01 7.09
CA ASP A 29 -0.76 4.20 6.21
C ASP A 29 -0.83 2.74 6.68
N THR A 30 -1.91 2.05 6.32
CA THR A 30 -2.06 0.61 6.55
C THR A 30 -2.39 -0.11 5.25
N VAL A 31 -1.61 -1.15 4.92
CA VAL A 31 -1.86 -1.99 3.75
C VAL A 31 -1.83 -3.47 4.07
N PHE A 32 -2.84 -4.17 3.56
CA PHE A 32 -2.93 -5.62 3.56
C PHE A 32 -2.75 -6.10 2.12
N GLY A 33 -1.57 -6.64 1.84
CA GLY A 33 -1.15 -7.24 0.58
C GLY A 33 -1.92 -8.52 0.26
N GLY A 34 -1.96 -8.82 -1.03
CA GLY A 34 -2.58 -10.02 -1.54
C GLY A 34 -1.59 -11.17 -1.58
N ARG A 35 -1.93 -12.23 -2.34
CA ARG A 35 -0.99 -13.33 -2.62
C ARG A 35 0.03 -13.00 -3.71
N GLY A 36 -0.03 -11.78 -4.25
CA GLY A 36 0.87 -11.27 -5.27
C GLY A 36 2.22 -10.87 -4.71
N ALA A 37 3.23 -10.80 -5.58
CA ALA A 37 4.52 -10.21 -5.23
C ALA A 37 4.44 -8.68 -5.36
N ASP A 38 3.72 -8.05 -4.44
CA ASP A 38 3.39 -6.63 -4.49
C ASP A 38 4.58 -5.74 -4.14
N ARG A 39 4.60 -4.53 -4.70
CA ARG A 39 5.59 -3.50 -4.42
C ARG A 39 4.92 -2.32 -3.73
N LEU A 40 5.22 -2.13 -2.45
CA LEU A 40 4.58 -1.14 -1.58
C LEU A 40 5.59 -0.06 -1.18
N SER A 41 5.21 1.21 -1.29
CA SER A 41 6.04 2.36 -0.94
C SER A 41 5.26 3.30 -0.02
N GLY A 42 5.66 3.36 1.25
CA GLY A 42 4.97 4.12 2.31
C GLY A 42 5.25 5.62 2.31
N ASN A 43 6.49 6.00 1.99
CA ASN A 43 6.98 7.39 2.07
C ASN A 43 6.95 7.92 3.52
N ASP A 44 6.42 9.12 3.77
CA ASP A 44 6.63 9.82 5.05
C ASP A 44 5.56 9.44 6.08
N GLY A 45 5.97 8.85 7.20
CA GLY A 45 5.11 8.53 8.34
C GLY A 45 5.35 7.11 8.86
N ASN A 46 4.49 6.64 9.76
CA ASN A 46 4.62 5.31 10.38
C ASN A 46 3.67 4.32 9.71
N ASP A 47 4.13 3.71 8.62
CA ASP A 47 3.30 2.81 7.82
C ASP A 47 3.34 1.36 8.33
N THR A 48 2.21 0.67 8.22
CA THR A 48 2.07 -0.75 8.51
C THR A 48 1.74 -1.50 7.22
N MET A 49 2.68 -2.34 6.78
CA MET A 49 2.53 -3.13 5.55
C MET A 49 2.59 -4.62 5.85
N ILE A 50 1.48 -5.31 5.61
CA ILE A 50 1.34 -6.75 5.83
C ILE A 50 1.21 -7.40 4.46
N GLY A 51 2.12 -8.30 4.10
CA GLY A 51 2.08 -9.05 2.84
C GLY A 51 1.40 -10.40 2.95
#